data_AF-A0A353R2T1-F1
#
_entry.id   AF-A0A353R2T1-F1
#
_cell.length_a   1.000
_cell.length_b   1.000
_cell.length_c   1.000
_cell.angle_alpha   90.00
_cell.angle_beta   90.00
_cell.angle_gamma   90.00
#
_symmetry.space_group_name_H-M   'P 1'
#
loop_
_entity.id
_entity.type
_entity.pdbx_description
1 polymer ?
#
loop_
_entity_poly.entity_id
_entity_poly.type
_entity_poly.pdbx_seq_one_letter_code
_entity_poly.pdbx_strand_id
1 'polypeptide(L)'
;LCMGPPQAEAALRKAISFGADDAILVTDRAFAGSDTLATSFALASAIGQIQRDMAVDLVFCGKQTIDGDTAQVGPGIAKRLDLQLLTYVAQVDSVDPEQRQIVVQRRAEGGVQVLQTRLPCLITMLEGTNEMRFASQAGIFRAARHPLKVWDKTAAGIEDPAKVGLKGSPTVVSKVFAPKPKTAKAEIVTCESNTPKDLAVTLIAKLMTQNPQLESAIGQSAR
;
A
#
# COMPACT_ATOMS: atom_id res chain seq x y z
N LEU A 1 -7.80 -5.99 -10.64
CA LEU A 1 -7.65 -7.29 -9.96
C LEU A 1 -7.78 -7.07 -8.45
N CYS A 2 -8.60 -7.86 -7.75
CA CYS A 2 -8.71 -7.82 -6.30
C CYS A 2 -8.95 -9.24 -5.77
N MET A 3 -8.26 -9.63 -4.70
CA MET A 3 -8.56 -10.84 -3.95
C MET A 3 -9.40 -10.47 -2.73
N GLY A 4 -10.56 -11.11 -2.54
CA GLY A 4 -11.41 -10.80 -1.41
C GLY A 4 -12.76 -11.51 -1.42
N PRO A 5 -13.59 -11.29 -0.40
CA PRO A 5 -14.97 -11.78 -0.40
C PRO A 5 -15.80 -11.11 -1.51
N PRO A 6 -17.01 -11.64 -1.82
CA PRO A 6 -17.89 -11.05 -2.85
C PRO A 6 -18.17 -9.55 -2.68
N GLN A 7 -18.12 -9.03 -1.45
CA GLN A 7 -18.29 -7.59 -1.18
C GLN A 7 -17.23 -6.70 -1.84
N ALA A 8 -16.05 -7.25 -2.15
CA ALA A 8 -14.96 -6.54 -2.84
C ALA A 8 -15.31 -6.18 -4.29
N GLU A 9 -16.37 -6.76 -4.86
CA GLU A 9 -16.93 -6.36 -6.16
C GLU A 9 -17.23 -4.85 -6.22
N ALA A 10 -17.72 -4.26 -5.14
CA ALA A 10 -18.04 -2.83 -5.11
C ALA A 10 -16.79 -1.95 -5.36
N ALA A 11 -15.64 -2.35 -4.82
CA ALA A 11 -14.38 -1.65 -5.06
C ALA A 11 -13.91 -1.78 -6.52
N LEU A 12 -14.08 -2.97 -7.12
CA LEU A 12 -13.74 -3.21 -8.52
C LEU A 12 -14.63 -2.43 -9.48
N ARG A 13 -15.95 -2.38 -9.23
CA ARG A 13 -16.85 -1.54 -10.03
C ARG A 13 -16.51 -0.06 -9.92
N LYS A 14 -16.10 0.40 -8.73
CA LYS A 14 -15.59 1.77 -8.55
C LYS A 14 -14.32 2.03 -9.36
N ALA A 15 -13.41 1.05 -9.48
CA ALA A 15 -12.24 1.20 -10.34
C ALA A 15 -12.62 1.31 -11.83
N ILE A 16 -13.59 0.51 -12.30
CA ILE A 16 -14.12 0.62 -13.67
C ILE A 16 -14.77 1.98 -13.90
N SER A 17 -15.48 2.54 -12.91
CA SER A 17 -16.12 3.85 -13.09
C SER A 17 -15.12 5.01 -13.22
N PHE A 18 -13.91 4.85 -12.69
CA PHE A 18 -12.80 5.79 -12.89
C PHE A 18 -12.05 5.61 -14.21
N GLY A 19 -12.34 4.56 -14.99
CA GLY A 19 -11.74 4.38 -16.30
C GLY A 19 -11.06 3.04 -16.52
N ALA A 20 -10.90 2.18 -15.50
CA ALA A 20 -10.32 0.86 -15.73
C ALA A 20 -11.11 0.05 -16.78
N ASP A 21 -10.39 -0.64 -17.67
CA ASP A 21 -10.99 -1.35 -18.81
C ASP A 21 -11.66 -2.66 -18.42
N ASP A 22 -11.09 -3.36 -17.43
CA ASP A 22 -11.59 -4.64 -16.97
C ASP A 22 -11.34 -4.84 -15.46
N ALA A 23 -12.07 -5.80 -14.87
CA ALA A 23 -11.93 -6.15 -13.48
C ALA A 23 -12.07 -7.66 -13.26
N ILE A 24 -11.19 -8.18 -12.40
CA ILE A 24 -11.16 -9.57 -11.97
C ILE A 24 -11.26 -9.60 -10.44
N LEU A 25 -12.26 -10.31 -9.93
CA LEU A 25 -12.42 -10.66 -8.54
C LEU A 25 -11.92 -12.08 -8.32
N VAL A 26 -10.82 -12.23 -7.58
CA VAL A 26 -10.32 -13.53 -7.12
C VAL A 26 -10.99 -13.85 -5.79
N THR A 27 -11.91 -14.81 -5.78
CA THR A 27 -12.72 -15.13 -4.59
C THR A 27 -12.98 -16.62 -4.49
N ASP A 28 -12.60 -17.20 -3.35
CA ASP A 28 -12.77 -18.61 -3.00
C ASP A 28 -12.66 -18.71 -1.47
N ARG A 29 -13.39 -19.67 -0.87
CA ARG A 29 -13.25 -19.97 0.57
C ARG A 29 -11.83 -20.44 0.92
N ALA A 30 -11.11 -21.03 -0.04
CA ALA A 30 -9.72 -21.44 0.12
C ALA A 30 -8.76 -20.28 0.43
N PHE A 31 -9.13 -19.02 0.12
CA PHE A 31 -8.31 -17.84 0.41
C PHE A 31 -8.55 -17.24 1.79
N ALA A 32 -9.54 -17.74 2.53
CA ALA A 32 -9.88 -17.20 3.84
C ALA A 32 -8.72 -17.34 4.84
N GLY A 33 -8.46 -16.28 5.60
CA GLY A 33 -7.40 -16.25 6.61
C GLY A 33 -5.98 -16.19 6.02
N SER A 34 -5.82 -15.78 4.76
CA SER A 34 -4.50 -15.58 4.15
C SER A 34 -3.73 -14.46 4.83
N ASP A 35 -2.47 -14.71 5.17
CA ASP A 35 -1.49 -13.68 5.49
C ASP A 35 -0.92 -13.04 4.20
N THR A 36 0.12 -12.21 4.35
CA THR A 36 0.75 -11.50 3.22
C THR A 36 1.46 -12.45 2.25
N LEU A 37 2.01 -13.58 2.71
CA LEU A 37 2.69 -14.55 1.87
C LEU A 37 1.70 -15.33 1.01
N ALA A 38 0.61 -15.81 1.62
CA ALA A 38 -0.47 -16.50 0.93
C ALA A 38 -1.23 -15.57 -0.02
N THR A 39 -1.49 -14.33 0.41
CA THR A 39 -2.17 -13.31 -0.41
C THR A 39 -1.34 -12.92 -1.63
N SER A 40 -0.05 -12.65 -1.46
CA SER A 40 0.83 -12.33 -2.59
C SER A 40 0.99 -13.50 -3.56
N PHE A 41 0.95 -14.75 -3.06
CA PHE A 41 0.96 -15.94 -3.91
C PHE A 41 -0.29 -16.05 -4.79
N ALA A 42 -1.47 -15.88 -4.21
CA ALA A 42 -2.73 -15.94 -4.95
C ALA A 42 -2.81 -14.82 -6.00
N LEU A 43 -2.44 -13.59 -5.65
CA LEU A 43 -2.43 -12.45 -6.57
C LEU A 43 -1.38 -12.61 -7.68
N ALA A 44 -0.17 -13.08 -7.36
CA ALA A 44 0.85 -13.36 -8.37
C ALA A 44 0.40 -14.47 -9.34
N SER A 45 -0.25 -15.52 -8.85
CA SER A 45 -0.78 -16.60 -9.68
C SER A 45 -1.85 -16.07 -10.66
N ALA A 46 -2.77 -15.23 -10.16
CA ALA A 46 -3.77 -14.58 -11.00
C ALA A 46 -3.14 -13.63 -12.05
N ILE A 47 -2.13 -12.83 -11.68
CA ILE A 47 -1.40 -12.00 -12.65
C ILE A 47 -0.71 -12.89 -13.71
N GLY A 48 -0.14 -14.02 -13.31
CA GLY A 48 0.46 -14.98 -14.23
C GLY A 48 -0.55 -15.59 -15.21
N GLN A 49 -1.81 -15.77 -14.82
CA GLN A 49 -2.87 -16.16 -15.77
C GLN A 49 -3.18 -15.05 -16.75
N ILE A 50 -3.30 -13.80 -16.29
CA ILE A 50 -3.50 -12.63 -17.16
C ILE A 50 -2.35 -12.52 -18.19
N GLN A 51 -1.11 -12.78 -17.76
CA GLN A 51 0.07 -12.73 -18.62
C GLN A 51 0.05 -13.72 -19.80
N ARG A 52 -0.77 -14.77 -19.73
CA ARG A 52 -0.93 -15.73 -20.84
C ARG A 52 -1.70 -15.13 -22.02
N ASP A 53 -2.64 -14.23 -21.72
CA ASP A 53 -3.52 -13.61 -22.70
C ASP A 53 -3.04 -12.21 -23.13
N MET A 54 -2.34 -11.51 -22.25
CA MET A 54 -1.85 -10.14 -22.50
C MET A 54 -0.53 -9.85 -21.78
N ALA A 55 0.37 -9.11 -22.41
CA ALA A 55 1.59 -8.66 -21.75
C ALA A 55 1.26 -7.73 -20.57
N VAL A 56 1.93 -7.94 -19.43
CA VAL A 56 1.83 -7.09 -18.24
C VAL A 56 3.17 -6.42 -18.02
N ASP A 57 3.31 -5.18 -18.50
CA ASP A 57 4.55 -4.41 -18.37
C ASP A 57 4.65 -3.69 -17.01
N LEU A 58 3.53 -3.39 -16.37
CA LEU A 58 3.52 -2.63 -15.13
C LEU A 58 2.40 -3.09 -14.17
N VAL A 59 2.77 -3.37 -12.92
CA VAL A 59 1.82 -3.69 -11.85
C VAL A 59 1.81 -2.56 -10.83
N PHE A 60 0.64 -1.96 -10.60
CA PHE A 60 0.46 -0.95 -9.56
C PHE A 60 -0.12 -1.55 -8.29
N CYS A 61 0.45 -1.15 -7.15
CA CYS A 61 -0.03 -1.42 -5.81
C CYS A 61 -0.03 -0.12 -5.01
N GLY A 62 -0.87 -0.03 -3.97
CA GLY A 62 -0.67 0.98 -2.92
C GLY A 62 0.54 0.60 -2.04
N LYS A 63 1.09 1.58 -1.31
CA LYS A 63 2.16 1.38 -0.31
C LYS A 63 1.81 0.27 0.69
N GLN A 64 0.65 0.42 1.32
CA GLN A 64 0.10 -0.52 2.29
C GLN A 64 -1.42 -0.37 2.37
N THR A 65 -2.08 -1.36 2.94
CA THR A 65 -3.50 -1.27 3.29
C THR A 65 -3.65 -0.71 4.69
N ILE A 66 -4.75 -0.02 4.96
CA ILE A 66 -5.00 0.66 6.25
C ILE A 66 -5.44 -0.28 7.38
N ASP A 67 -5.77 -1.53 7.04
CA ASP A 67 -6.23 -2.55 7.98
C ASP A 67 -5.06 -3.35 8.56
N GLY A 68 -4.20 -3.90 7.71
CA GLY A 68 -3.06 -4.74 8.09
C GLY A 68 -1.74 -3.98 8.20
N ASP A 69 -1.60 -2.83 7.52
CA ASP A 69 -0.43 -1.94 7.60
C ASP A 69 0.94 -2.58 7.34
N THR A 70 0.97 -3.71 6.61
CA THR A 70 2.17 -4.54 6.49
C THR A 70 3.15 -4.09 5.41
N ALA A 71 2.68 -3.39 4.38
CA ALA A 71 3.44 -3.01 3.18
C ALA A 71 4.12 -4.18 2.42
N GLN A 72 3.68 -5.43 2.64
CA GLN A 72 4.40 -6.63 2.16
C GLN A 72 3.85 -7.26 0.88
N VAL A 73 2.56 -7.09 0.57
CA VAL A 73 1.91 -7.82 -0.53
C VAL A 73 2.49 -7.43 -1.89
N GLY A 74 2.68 -6.13 -2.16
CA GLY A 74 3.30 -5.65 -3.41
C GLY A 74 4.70 -6.23 -3.64
N PRO A 75 5.65 -6.06 -2.70
CA PRO A 75 6.97 -6.70 -2.77
C PRO A 75 6.91 -8.22 -2.93
N GLY A 76 5.98 -8.88 -2.24
CA GLY A 76 5.76 -10.33 -2.36
C GLY A 76 5.35 -10.74 -3.78
N ILE A 77 4.47 -9.99 -4.44
CA ILE A 77 4.09 -10.21 -5.83
C ILE A 77 5.29 -10.02 -6.75
N ALA A 78 6.02 -8.91 -6.60
CA ALA A 78 7.18 -8.60 -7.44
C ALA A 78 8.23 -9.71 -7.38
N LYS A 79 8.53 -10.22 -6.18
CA LYS A 79 9.49 -11.31 -6.00
C LYS A 79 9.07 -12.61 -6.68
N ARG A 80 7.76 -12.92 -6.68
CA ARG A 80 7.23 -14.17 -7.26
C ARG A 80 7.19 -14.15 -8.78
N LEU A 81 6.97 -12.97 -9.36
CA LEU A 81 6.91 -12.75 -10.80
C LEU A 81 8.26 -12.27 -11.39
N ASP A 82 9.32 -12.24 -10.57
CA ASP A 82 10.65 -11.74 -10.91
C ASP A 82 10.63 -10.34 -11.57
N LEU A 83 9.80 -9.45 -11.02
CA LEU A 83 9.65 -8.07 -11.49
C LEU A 83 10.63 -7.13 -10.79
N GLN A 84 11.06 -6.10 -11.50
CA GLN A 84 11.74 -4.97 -10.88
C GLN A 84 10.81 -4.31 -9.85
N LEU A 85 11.28 -4.07 -8.63
CA LEU A 85 10.46 -3.55 -7.54
C LEU A 85 10.81 -2.10 -7.22
N LEU A 86 9.82 -1.22 -7.31
CA LEU A 86 9.92 0.19 -6.95
C LEU A 86 8.93 0.49 -5.82
N THR A 87 9.42 0.56 -4.58
CA THR A 87 8.57 0.87 -3.41
C THR A 87 8.61 2.34 -3.02
N TYR A 88 7.56 2.80 -2.33
CA TYR A 88 7.45 4.18 -1.82
C TYR A 88 7.59 5.23 -2.94
N VAL A 89 7.02 4.94 -4.10
CA VAL A 89 7.02 5.87 -5.24
C VAL A 89 6.11 7.03 -4.94
N ALA A 90 6.68 8.24 -4.99
CA ALA A 90 6.01 9.51 -4.82
C ALA A 90 5.54 10.09 -6.17
N GLN A 91 6.25 9.81 -7.26
CA GLN A 91 5.94 10.32 -8.59
C GLN A 91 6.52 9.40 -9.67
N VAL A 92 5.80 9.25 -10.78
CA VAL A 92 6.33 8.64 -12.01
C VAL A 92 6.65 9.77 -12.97
N ASP A 93 7.92 9.97 -13.30
CA ASP A 93 8.37 11.10 -14.13
C ASP A 93 8.21 10.79 -15.61
N SER A 94 8.60 9.58 -16.04
CA SER A 94 8.48 9.17 -17.43
C SER A 94 8.39 7.65 -17.57
N VAL A 95 7.65 7.20 -18.58
CA VAL A 95 7.60 5.80 -19.01
C VAL A 95 7.90 5.78 -20.51
N ASP A 96 8.91 5.02 -20.92
CA ASP A 96 9.26 4.78 -22.32
C ASP A 96 8.98 3.30 -22.65
N PRO A 97 7.86 3.01 -23.34
CA PRO A 97 7.52 1.64 -23.72
C PRO A 97 8.48 1.03 -24.76
N GLU A 98 9.05 1.83 -25.67
CA GLU A 98 9.92 1.35 -26.74
C GLU A 98 11.27 0.90 -26.18
N GLN A 99 11.86 1.73 -25.30
CA GLN A 99 13.10 1.39 -24.60
C GLN A 99 12.89 0.46 -23.40
N ARG A 100 11.62 0.19 -23.04
CA ARG A 100 11.21 -0.54 -21.84
C ARG A 100 11.79 0.07 -20.57
N GLN A 101 11.73 1.38 -20.41
CA GLN A 101 12.29 2.12 -19.28
C GLN A 101 11.25 2.91 -18.51
N ILE A 102 11.54 3.12 -17.23
CA ILE A 102 10.73 3.95 -16.35
C ILE A 102 11.62 4.74 -15.41
N VAL A 103 11.27 6.00 -15.18
CA VAL A 103 11.91 6.89 -14.21
C VAL A 103 10.88 7.30 -13.17
N VAL A 104 11.23 7.13 -11.90
CA VAL A 104 10.36 7.42 -10.77
C VAL A 104 11.09 8.17 -9.67
N GLN A 105 10.33 8.87 -8.84
CA GLN A 105 10.80 9.46 -7.59
C GLN A 105 10.36 8.59 -6.43
N ARG A 106 11.32 8.09 -5.65
CA ARG A 106 11.08 7.29 -4.44
C ARG A 106 11.38 8.13 -3.20
N ARG A 107 10.49 8.08 -2.21
CA ARG A 107 10.75 8.68 -0.90
C ARG A 107 11.61 7.76 -0.04
N ALA A 108 12.62 8.34 0.61
CA ALA A 108 13.50 7.69 1.58
C ALA A 108 13.69 8.61 2.80
N GLU A 109 14.28 8.07 3.88
CA GLU A 109 14.46 8.81 5.15
C GLU A 109 15.35 10.07 5.03
N GLY A 110 16.13 10.20 3.94
CA GLY A 110 16.94 11.39 3.64
C GLY A 110 16.42 12.29 2.51
N GLY A 111 15.21 12.05 2.00
CA GLY A 111 14.62 12.85 0.92
C GLY A 111 14.06 12.03 -0.23
N VAL A 112 14.29 12.49 -1.46
CA VAL A 112 13.75 11.88 -2.69
C VAL A 112 14.89 11.33 -3.55
N GLN A 113 14.75 10.09 -3.98
CA GLN A 113 15.66 9.40 -4.90
C GLN A 113 15.01 9.31 -6.27
N VAL A 114 15.69 9.78 -7.32
CA VAL A 114 15.27 9.53 -8.70
C VAL A 114 15.87 8.20 -9.14
N LEU A 115 15.02 7.23 -9.49
CA LEU A 115 15.39 5.88 -9.88
C LEU A 115 14.97 5.61 -11.32
N GLN A 116 15.87 5.03 -12.10
CA GLN A 116 15.59 4.52 -13.44
C GLN A 116 15.72 3.00 -13.44
N THR A 117 14.73 2.30 -14.01
CA THR A 117 14.76 0.83 -14.18
C THR A 117 14.07 0.41 -15.47
N ARG A 118 13.94 -0.90 -15.69
CA ARG A 118 13.35 -1.50 -16.89
C ARG A 118 11.98 -2.14 -16.61
N LEU A 119 11.16 -2.21 -17.65
CA LEU A 119 9.90 -2.97 -17.66
C LEU A 119 10.17 -4.45 -18.00
N PRO A 120 9.47 -5.42 -17.38
CA PRO A 120 8.31 -5.22 -16.52
C PRO A 120 8.68 -4.93 -15.07
N CYS A 121 7.88 -4.10 -14.40
CA CYS A 121 8.12 -3.74 -13.01
C CYS A 121 6.82 -3.67 -12.18
N LEU A 122 6.99 -3.65 -10.86
CA LEU A 122 5.92 -3.41 -9.90
C LEU A 122 6.23 -2.14 -9.10
N ILE A 123 5.23 -1.26 -9.01
CA ILE A 123 5.31 -0.02 -8.26
C ILE A 123 4.38 -0.08 -7.05
N THR A 124 4.86 0.34 -5.88
CA THR A 124 4.00 0.71 -4.75
C THR A 124 3.95 2.23 -4.60
N MET A 125 2.75 2.78 -4.81
CA MET A 125 2.49 4.23 -4.75
C MET A 125 2.23 4.69 -3.32
N LEU A 126 2.84 5.80 -2.92
CA LEU A 126 2.50 6.52 -1.69
C LEU A 126 1.10 7.11 -1.79
N GLU A 127 0.45 7.23 -0.63
CA GLU A 127 -0.81 7.93 -0.50
C GLU A 127 -0.69 9.43 -0.86
N GLY A 128 -1.74 9.98 -1.49
CA GLY A 128 -1.84 11.43 -1.75
C GLY A 128 -0.90 11.98 -2.82
N THR A 129 -0.25 11.12 -3.62
CA THR A 129 0.68 11.54 -4.68
C THR A 129 0.01 12.00 -5.96
N ASN A 130 -1.26 11.63 -6.16
CA ASN A 130 -2.00 11.91 -7.37
C ASN A 130 -3.43 12.36 -7.04
N GLU A 131 -3.98 13.26 -7.85
CA GLU A 131 -5.39 13.60 -7.80
C GLU A 131 -6.20 12.58 -8.60
N MET A 132 -7.14 11.92 -7.93
CA MET A 132 -8.03 10.97 -8.58
C MET A 132 -9.12 11.70 -9.35
N ARG A 133 -9.29 11.33 -10.61
CA ARG A 133 -10.41 11.84 -11.41
C ARG A 133 -11.76 11.38 -10.81
N PHE A 134 -12.78 12.22 -10.95
CA PHE A 134 -14.14 11.82 -10.64
C PHE A 134 -14.69 10.86 -11.71
N ALA A 135 -15.58 9.96 -11.29
CA ALA A 135 -16.31 9.10 -12.21
C ALA A 135 -17.37 9.92 -12.96
N SER A 136 -17.39 9.82 -14.29
CA SER A 136 -18.47 10.40 -15.09
C SER A 136 -19.75 9.57 -14.95
N GLN A 137 -20.91 10.17 -15.23
CA GLN A 137 -22.18 9.44 -15.22
C GLN A 137 -22.16 8.23 -16.18
N ALA A 138 -21.59 8.40 -17.37
CA ALA A 138 -21.37 7.31 -18.32
C ALA A 138 -20.46 6.22 -17.75
N GLY A 139 -19.38 6.60 -17.06
CA GLY A 139 -18.48 5.67 -16.37
C GLY A 139 -19.18 4.85 -15.29
N ILE A 140 -20.08 5.48 -14.52
CA ILE A 140 -20.88 4.79 -13.49
C ILE A 140 -21.81 3.76 -14.13
N PHE A 141 -22.52 4.11 -15.21
CA PHE A 141 -23.38 3.16 -15.92
C PHE A 141 -22.59 2.02 -16.59
N ARG A 142 -21.42 2.33 -17.16
CA ARG A 142 -20.49 1.32 -17.69
C ARG A 142 -20.08 0.34 -16.60
N ALA A 143 -19.64 0.85 -15.44
CA ALA A 143 -19.23 0.04 -14.31
C ALA A 143 -20.35 -0.86 -13.77
N ALA A 144 -21.59 -0.38 -13.72
CA ALA A 144 -22.73 -1.16 -13.27
C ALA A 144 -23.08 -2.32 -14.23
N ARG A 145 -22.87 -2.12 -15.54
CA ARG A 145 -23.19 -3.12 -16.58
C ARG A 145 -22.02 -4.02 -16.95
N HIS A 146 -20.79 -3.66 -16.57
CA HIS A 146 -19.59 -4.41 -16.91
C HIS A 146 -19.68 -5.85 -16.38
N PRO A 147 -19.46 -6.88 -17.22
CA PRO A 147 -19.41 -8.26 -16.79
C PRO A 147 -18.13 -8.48 -15.97
N LEU A 148 -18.28 -8.70 -14.67
CA LEU A 148 -17.15 -8.93 -13.78
C LEU A 148 -16.63 -10.36 -13.95
N LYS A 149 -15.32 -10.50 -14.19
CA LYS A 149 -14.66 -11.81 -14.16
C LYS A 149 -14.48 -12.25 -12.71
N VAL A 150 -15.08 -13.38 -12.34
CA VAL A 150 -14.94 -13.96 -11.01
C VAL A 150 -14.11 -15.24 -11.13
N TRP A 151 -12.95 -15.25 -10.49
CA TRP A 151 -11.99 -16.35 -10.53
C TRP A 151 -11.94 -17.04 -9.17
N ASP A 152 -12.17 -18.35 -9.17
CA ASP A 152 -11.87 -19.21 -8.04
C ASP A 152 -10.37 -19.58 -8.03
N LYS A 153 -9.96 -20.47 -7.12
CA LYS A 153 -8.57 -20.95 -7.08
C LYS A 153 -8.11 -21.60 -8.39
N THR A 154 -9.00 -22.30 -9.08
CA THR A 154 -8.67 -23.03 -10.30
C THR A 154 -8.42 -22.06 -11.45
N ALA A 155 -9.34 -21.12 -11.64
CA ALA A 155 -9.23 -20.06 -12.65
C ALA A 155 -8.05 -19.12 -12.39
N ALA A 156 -7.66 -18.90 -11.12
CA ALA A 156 -6.47 -18.15 -10.76
C ALA A 156 -5.15 -18.93 -10.95
N GLY A 157 -5.20 -20.19 -11.43
CA GLY A 157 -4.01 -21.00 -11.70
C GLY A 157 -3.34 -21.56 -10.45
N ILE A 158 -4.08 -21.74 -9.36
CA ILE A 158 -3.55 -22.21 -8.09
C ILE A 158 -3.75 -23.73 -8.02
N GLU A 159 -2.68 -24.46 -8.32
CA GLU A 159 -2.68 -25.93 -8.32
C GLU A 159 -2.61 -26.52 -6.90
N ASP A 160 -1.85 -25.88 -6.01
CA ASP A 160 -1.61 -26.35 -4.65
C ASP A 160 -2.41 -25.50 -3.63
N PRO A 161 -3.51 -26.02 -3.07
CA PRO A 161 -4.31 -25.31 -2.07
C PRO A 161 -3.57 -25.09 -0.74
N ALA A 162 -2.47 -25.80 -0.48
CA ALA A 162 -1.68 -25.61 0.72
C ALA A 162 -0.86 -24.31 0.69
N LYS A 163 -0.77 -23.62 -0.45
CA LYS A 163 -0.06 -22.34 -0.61
C LYS A 163 -0.95 -21.10 -0.44
N VAL A 164 -2.24 -21.30 -0.18
CA VAL A 164 -3.22 -20.21 0.01
C VAL A 164 -4.03 -20.38 1.29
N GLY A 165 -4.71 -19.30 1.68
CA GLY A 165 -5.53 -19.28 2.89
C GLY A 165 -4.69 -19.48 4.15
N LEU A 166 -5.38 -19.88 5.21
CA LEU A 166 -4.75 -20.15 6.50
C LEU A 166 -3.65 -21.24 6.41
N LYS A 167 -3.79 -22.23 5.53
CA LYS A 167 -2.78 -23.31 5.37
C LYS A 167 -1.47 -22.82 4.76
N GLY A 168 -1.55 -21.91 3.80
CA GLY A 168 -0.39 -21.29 3.17
C GLY A 168 0.20 -20.12 3.94
N SER A 169 -0.39 -19.77 5.08
CA SER A 169 0.00 -18.64 5.90
C SER A 169 0.99 -19.07 6.98
N PRO A 170 2.29 -18.71 6.88
CA PRO A 170 3.24 -18.94 7.97
C PRO A 170 2.92 -18.14 9.23
N THR A 171 2.18 -17.03 9.11
CA THR A 171 1.80 -16.20 10.25
C THR A 171 0.31 -16.36 10.58
N VAL A 172 -0.01 -16.37 11.88
CA VAL A 172 -1.38 -16.51 12.40
C VAL A 172 -1.61 -15.45 13.46
N VAL A 173 -2.66 -14.64 13.30
CA VAL A 173 -3.05 -13.64 14.29
C VAL A 173 -3.69 -14.33 15.48
N SER A 174 -2.97 -14.44 16.60
CA SER A 174 -3.44 -15.13 17.80
C SER A 174 -4.45 -14.32 18.62
N LYS A 175 -4.26 -12.99 18.69
CA LYS A 175 -5.12 -12.10 19.47
C LYS A 175 -5.09 -10.68 18.91
N VAL A 176 -6.25 -10.05 18.84
CA VAL A 176 -6.42 -8.63 18.53
C VAL A 176 -6.97 -7.94 19.78
N PHE A 177 -6.37 -6.83 20.19
CA PHE A 177 -6.81 -6.04 21.34
C PHE A 177 -6.61 -4.55 21.06
N ALA A 178 -7.48 -3.71 21.60
CA ALA A 178 -7.33 -2.27 21.50
C ALA A 178 -6.17 -1.81 22.40
N PRO A 179 -5.30 -0.88 21.93
CA PRO A 179 -4.28 -0.28 22.78
C PRO A 179 -4.96 0.46 23.93
N LYS A 180 -4.39 0.33 25.14
CA LYS A 180 -4.90 1.05 26.31
C LYS A 180 -4.66 2.55 26.09
N PRO A 181 -5.68 3.41 26.21
CA PRO A 181 -5.49 4.85 26.17
C PRO A 181 -4.42 5.27 27.19
N LYS A 182 -3.59 6.26 26.83
CA LYS A 182 -2.64 6.83 27.79
C LYS A 182 -3.43 7.42 28.97
N THR A 183 -3.15 6.94 30.17
CA THR A 183 -3.75 7.42 31.42
C THR A 183 -3.16 8.76 31.85
N ALA A 184 -1.96 9.09 31.39
CA ALA A 184 -1.34 10.38 31.61
C ALA A 184 -2.13 11.46 30.86
N LYS A 185 -2.77 12.35 31.63
CA LYS A 185 -3.40 13.56 31.06
C LYS A 185 -2.31 14.46 30.51
N ALA A 186 -2.60 15.12 29.39
CA ALA A 186 -1.74 16.18 28.89
C ALA A 186 -1.64 17.28 29.96
N GLU A 187 -0.41 17.66 30.29
CA GLU A 187 -0.16 18.78 31.19
C GLU A 187 -0.22 20.08 30.40
N ILE A 188 -1.07 21.01 30.83
CA ILE A 188 -1.13 22.35 30.24
C ILE A 188 0.06 23.15 30.80
N VAL A 189 0.90 23.69 29.92
CA VAL A 189 2.02 24.55 30.32
C VAL A 189 1.49 25.96 30.58
N THR A 190 1.34 26.31 31.86
CA THR A 190 0.95 27.65 32.31
C THR A 190 2.13 28.61 32.18
N CYS A 191 1.91 29.78 31.57
CA CYS A 191 2.93 30.82 31.39
C CYS A 191 2.46 32.15 31.99
N GLU A 192 3.40 32.97 32.44
CA GLU A 192 3.10 34.26 33.10
C GLU A 192 2.53 35.30 32.13
N SER A 193 2.92 35.23 30.86
CA SER A 193 2.39 36.06 29.79
C SER A 193 1.94 35.20 28.61
N ASN A 194 0.90 35.66 27.90
CA ASN A 194 0.46 35.06 26.64
C ASN A 194 1.27 35.56 25.43
N THR A 195 2.47 36.12 25.65
CA THR A 195 3.34 36.49 24.54
C THR A 195 3.95 35.23 23.91
N PRO A 196 4.06 35.14 22.57
CA PRO A 196 4.60 33.95 21.90
C PRO A 196 6.01 33.55 22.35
N LYS A 197 6.84 34.54 22.73
CA LYS A 197 8.22 34.32 23.17
C LYS A 197 8.25 33.62 24.53
N ASP A 198 7.47 34.09 25.50
CA ASP A 198 7.46 33.53 26.84
C ASP A 198 6.84 32.12 26.87
N LEU A 199 5.83 31.88 26.04
CA LEU A 199 5.25 30.55 25.82
C LEU A 199 6.30 29.55 25.30
N ALA A 200 7.08 29.95 24.28
CA ALA A 200 8.10 29.09 23.70
C ALA A 200 9.23 28.77 24.70
N VAL A 201 9.72 29.78 25.42
CA VAL A 201 10.79 29.60 26.43
C VAL A 201 10.33 28.69 27.55
N THR A 202 9.12 28.90 28.08
CA THR A 202 8.57 28.09 29.18
C THR A 202 8.36 26.63 28.74
N LEU A 203 7.86 26.42 27.51
CA LEU A 203 7.69 25.08 26.95
C LEU A 203 9.02 24.35 26.79
N ILE A 204 10.03 25.00 26.19
CA ILE A 204 11.36 24.41 25.99
C ILE A 204 11.98 24.06 27.35
N ALA A 205 11.96 24.98 28.32
CA ALA A 205 12.51 24.73 29.65
C ALA A 205 11.86 23.52 30.32
N LYS A 206 10.54 23.40 30.22
CA LYS A 206 9.79 22.26 30.78
C LYS A 206 10.10 20.94 30.05
N LEU A 207 10.22 20.98 28.72
CA LEU A 207 10.60 19.80 27.92
C LEU A 207 12.01 19.31 28.26
N MET A 208 12.98 20.21 28.39
CA MET A 208 14.36 19.87 28.76
C MET A 208 14.44 19.34 30.19
N THR A 209 13.65 19.88 31.11
CA THR A 209 13.57 19.39 32.49
C THR A 209 12.99 17.97 32.55
N GLN A 210 11.95 17.68 31.76
CA GLN A 210 11.32 16.37 31.70
C GLN A 210 12.15 15.34 30.92
N ASN A 211 12.95 15.77 29.95
CA ASN A 211 13.78 14.91 29.12
C ASN A 211 15.22 15.45 29.04
N PRO A 212 16.07 15.24 30.06
CA PRO A 212 17.43 15.79 30.09
C PRO A 212 18.32 15.32 28.93
N GLN A 213 18.01 14.16 28.33
CA GLN A 213 18.74 13.62 27.19
C GLN A 213 18.48 14.38 25.87
N LEU A 214 17.39 15.17 25.80
CA LEU A 214 17.02 15.89 24.57
C LEU A 214 18.08 16.95 24.20
N GLU A 215 18.63 17.63 25.20
CA GLU A 215 19.64 18.68 25.00
C GLU A 215 20.91 18.12 24.35
N SER A 216 21.39 16.97 24.85
CA SER A 216 22.53 16.25 24.27
C SER A 216 22.22 15.73 22.86
N ALA A 217 21.01 15.25 22.61
CA ALA A 217 20.62 14.70 21.30
C ALA A 217 20.52 15.80 20.22
N ILE A 218 19.95 16.95 20.56
CA ILE A 218 19.87 18.11 19.64
C ILE A 218 21.27 18.61 19.30
N GLY A 219 22.16 18.72 20.29
CA GLY A 219 23.54 19.18 20.07
C GLY A 219 24.37 18.25 19.16
N GLN A 220 24.05 16.96 19.14
CA GLN A 220 24.70 15.98 18.25
C GLN A 220 24.16 16.02 16.82
N SER A 221 22.86 16.27 16.64
CA SER A 221 22.22 16.33 15.31
C SER A 221 22.48 17.65 14.57
N ALA A 222 23.01 18.67 15.25
CA ALA A 222 23.38 19.97 14.68
C ALA A 222 24.83 20.02 14.16
N ARG A 223 25.58 18.91 14.25
CA ARG A 223 26.92 18.73 13.67
C ARG A 223 26.83 17.83 12.44
#